data_AF-A0A5A8AMQ5-F1
#
_entry.id   AF-A0A5A8AMQ5-F1
#
_cell.length_a   1.000
_cell.length_b   1.000
_cell.length_c   1.000
_cell.angle_alpha   90.00
_cell.angle_beta   90.00
_cell.angle_gamma   90.00
#
_symmetry.space_group_name_H-M   'P 1'
#
loop_
_entity.id
_entity.type
_entity.pdbx_description
1 polymer ?
#
loop_
_entity_poly.entity_id
_entity_poly.type
_entity_poly.pdbx_seq_one_letter_code
_entity_poly.pdbx_strand_id
1 'polypeptide(L)'
;MKKILLKSFFVLSVLGTLLFTMTSCDGDEGIPVPFDIPMTVEQTLPFATVNTTSYLRYPEITLNLDADAAIKEKYSKLSINNLKSAKLTGFSIDYLSSKLGNKLNIISGAKVYLKAPNLPEVLIGTVENNTNPATITLNTADAELIDYLKSKQNSLILEIKGAQTSVDELKVNLKPVFKISVGL
;
A
#
# COMPACT_ATOMS: atom_id res chain seq x y z
N MET A 1 -76.93 -56.17 23.74
CA MET A 1 -75.67 -56.38 22.99
C MET A 1 -75.03 -55.00 22.80
N LYS A 2 -74.05 -54.58 23.62
CA LYS A 2 -72.60 -54.44 23.28
C LYS A 2 -72.41 -53.96 21.82
N LYS A 3 -71.77 -52.83 21.47
CA LYS A 3 -70.56 -52.10 21.96
C LYS A 3 -70.70 -50.61 21.52
N ILE A 4 -70.52 -49.56 22.35
CA ILE A 4 -69.30 -48.89 22.85
C ILE A 4 -68.23 -48.56 21.78
N LEU A 5 -67.98 -47.26 21.60
CA LEU A 5 -66.67 -46.52 21.49
C LEU A 5 -66.91 -45.27 20.59
N LEU A 6 -67.02 -44.02 21.07
CA LEU A 6 -66.18 -43.19 21.94
C LEU A 6 -64.72 -43.03 21.45
N LYS A 7 -64.40 -41.81 21.00
CA LYS A 7 -63.12 -41.05 21.06
C LYS A 7 -63.29 -39.84 20.12
N SER A 8 -63.64 -38.63 20.56
CA SER A 8 -63.01 -37.68 21.51
C SER A 8 -61.79 -36.94 20.95
N PHE A 9 -61.72 -35.66 21.35
CA PHE A 9 -60.67 -34.63 21.23
C PHE A 9 -60.61 -33.81 19.92
N PHE A 10 -61.00 -32.52 19.95
CA PHE A 10 -60.18 -31.32 20.28
C PHE A 10 -59.07 -31.13 19.21
N VAL A 11 -58.94 -30.02 18.50
CA VAL A 11 -58.57 -28.70 19.03
C VAL A 11 -58.98 -27.59 18.06
N LEU A 12 -59.58 -26.56 18.65
CA LEU A 12 -59.90 -25.24 18.12
C LEU A 12 -58.64 -24.35 18.13
N SER A 13 -58.47 -23.52 17.11
CA SER A 13 -57.79 -22.21 17.15
C SER A 13 -56.32 -22.14 17.62
N VAL A 14 -55.39 -21.88 16.69
CA VAL A 14 -54.43 -20.75 16.82
C VAL A 14 -54.11 -20.21 15.43
N LEU A 15 -54.83 -19.15 15.06
CA LEU A 15 -54.38 -18.13 14.12
C LEU A 15 -53.31 -17.31 14.86
N GLY A 16 -52.05 -17.65 14.65
CA GLY A 16 -50.90 -17.02 15.29
C GLY A 16 -49.94 -16.51 14.23
N THR A 17 -50.11 -15.24 13.88
CA THR A 17 -49.03 -14.28 13.54
C THR A 17 -47.80 -14.83 12.83
N LEU A 18 -47.75 -14.50 11.53
CA LEU A 18 -46.61 -13.89 10.86
C LEU A 18 -45.58 -13.31 11.86
N LEU A 19 -44.52 -14.06 12.13
CA LEU A 19 -43.24 -13.48 12.53
C LEU A 19 -42.22 -13.96 11.52
N PHE A 20 -42.01 -13.07 10.56
CA PHE A 20 -40.82 -13.02 9.72
C PHE A 20 -39.59 -13.16 10.62
N THR A 21 -39.02 -14.35 10.72
CA THR A 21 -37.61 -14.46 11.05
C THR A 21 -36.83 -14.10 9.78
N MET A 22 -36.81 -12.81 9.47
CA MET A 22 -35.70 -12.21 8.72
C MET A 22 -34.48 -12.37 9.63
N THR A 23 -33.84 -13.54 9.58
CA THR A 23 -32.43 -13.60 9.91
C THR A 23 -31.75 -12.86 8.76
N SER A 24 -31.71 -11.54 8.86
CA SER A 24 -30.75 -10.76 8.10
C SER A 24 -29.41 -11.38 8.47
N CYS A 25 -28.79 -12.09 7.53
CA CYS A 25 -27.38 -12.41 7.60
C CYS A 25 -26.69 -11.06 7.39
N ASP A 26 -26.68 -10.27 8.45
CA ASP A 26 -26.08 -8.94 8.52
C ASP A 26 -24.59 -9.18 8.69
N GLY A 27 -23.89 -9.13 7.57
CA GLY A 27 -22.48 -9.47 7.47
C GLY A 27 -22.01 -9.58 6.03
N ASP A 28 -22.57 -8.75 5.13
CA ASP A 28 -21.98 -8.53 3.81
C ASP A 28 -20.85 -7.50 3.96
N GLU A 29 -19.90 -7.79 4.86
CA GLU A 29 -18.57 -7.17 4.80
C GLU A 29 -17.89 -7.79 3.57
N GLY A 30 -18.23 -7.25 2.40
CA GLY A 30 -17.79 -7.78 1.12
C GLY A 30 -16.30 -8.05 1.10
N ILE A 31 -15.91 -9.20 0.56
CA ILE A 31 -14.53 -9.67 0.48
C ILE A 31 -13.65 -8.54 -0.09
N PRO A 32 -12.60 -8.10 0.64
CA PRO A 32 -11.72 -7.04 0.14
C PRO A 32 -11.11 -7.43 -1.21
N VAL A 33 -11.23 -6.54 -2.20
CA VAL A 33 -10.70 -6.78 -3.54
C VAL A 33 -9.37 -6.04 -3.69
N PRO A 34 -8.24 -6.76 -3.83
CA PRO A 34 -6.93 -6.14 -3.99
C PRO A 34 -6.69 -5.65 -5.42
N PHE A 35 -6.00 -4.53 -5.56
CA PHE A 35 -5.43 -4.08 -6.84
C PHE A 35 -4.19 -3.19 -6.64
N ASP A 36 -3.38 -3.11 -7.69
CA ASP A 36 -2.12 -2.35 -7.68
C ASP A 36 -2.31 -0.94 -8.26
N ILE A 37 -1.62 0.02 -7.66
CA ILE A 37 -1.42 1.40 -8.13
C ILE A 37 0.09 1.55 -8.42
N PRO A 38 0.53 1.28 -9.66
CA PRO A 38 1.92 1.53 -10.05
C PRO A 38 2.16 3.03 -10.25
N MET A 39 3.34 3.50 -9.87
CA MET A 39 3.74 4.89 -10.03
C MET A 39 5.11 5.00 -10.69
N THR A 40 5.40 6.15 -11.29
CA THR A 40 6.76 6.52 -11.67
C THR A 40 6.98 8.00 -11.39
N VAL A 41 8.02 8.30 -10.61
CA VAL A 41 8.42 9.65 -10.25
C VAL A 41 9.86 9.86 -10.69
N GLU A 42 10.07 10.73 -11.68
CA GLU A 42 11.42 11.12 -12.10
C GLU A 42 12.03 12.07 -11.08
N GLN A 43 13.28 11.84 -10.70
CA GLN A 43 14.01 12.64 -9.71
C GLN A 43 15.46 12.86 -10.13
N THR A 44 15.97 14.05 -9.80
CA THR A 44 17.39 14.38 -9.90
C THR A 44 17.98 14.33 -8.50
N LEU A 45 18.85 13.36 -8.24
CA LEU A 45 19.49 13.16 -6.95
C LEU A 45 20.92 13.72 -7.02
N PRO A 46 21.21 14.84 -6.32
CA PRO A 46 22.59 15.31 -6.18
C PRO A 46 23.36 14.31 -5.34
N PHE A 47 24.23 13.54 -5.97
CA PHE A 47 24.93 12.42 -5.37
C PHE A 47 26.33 12.83 -4.95
N ALA A 48 26.53 13.08 -3.66
CA ALA A 48 27.87 13.22 -3.09
C ALA A 48 28.06 12.11 -2.06
N THR A 49 28.65 10.99 -2.47
CA THR A 49 28.99 9.92 -1.55
C THR A 49 30.44 10.01 -1.13
N VAL A 50 30.68 9.80 0.14
CA VAL A 50 31.98 9.42 0.67
C VAL A 50 31.93 7.94 0.98
N ASN A 51 33.02 7.20 0.77
CA ASN A 51 33.09 5.78 1.15
C ASN A 51 32.92 5.67 2.68
N THR A 52 31.68 5.45 3.12
CA THR A 52 31.29 5.54 4.53
C THR A 52 30.25 4.49 4.85
N THR A 53 30.16 4.14 6.13
CA THR A 53 29.14 3.25 6.68
C THR A 53 27.83 3.97 6.99
N SER A 54 27.79 5.30 6.88
CA SER A 54 26.63 6.16 7.20
C SER A 54 25.71 6.39 6.02
N TYR A 55 24.42 6.60 6.30
CA TYR A 55 23.44 7.02 5.28
C TYR A 55 23.36 8.55 5.22
N LEU A 56 23.25 9.07 4.01
CA LEU A 56 22.91 10.45 3.71
C LEU A 56 21.44 10.56 3.40
N ARG A 57 20.75 11.44 4.12
CA ARG A 57 19.33 11.67 3.97
C ARG A 57 19.06 12.77 2.96
N TYR A 58 18.23 12.47 1.97
CA TYR A 58 17.81 13.42 0.94
C TYR A 58 16.55 14.17 1.36
N PRO A 59 16.29 15.35 0.76
CA PRO A 59 15.02 16.06 0.92
C PRO A 59 13.82 15.20 0.52
N GLU A 60 12.64 15.62 1.00
CA GLU A 60 11.38 14.96 0.67
C GLU A 60 11.07 15.02 -0.83
N ILE A 61 10.57 13.90 -1.35
CA ILE A 61 10.16 13.74 -2.74
C ILE A 61 8.64 13.52 -2.75
N THR A 62 7.89 14.51 -3.22
CA THR A 62 6.43 14.43 -3.26
C THR A 62 5.98 13.35 -4.24
N LEU A 63 5.09 12.46 -3.80
CA LEU A 63 4.55 11.39 -4.64
C LEU A 63 3.30 11.81 -5.42
N ASN A 64 2.55 12.80 -4.92
CA ASN A 64 1.26 13.24 -5.47
C ASN A 64 0.28 12.08 -5.70
N LEU A 65 0.34 11.02 -4.87
CA LEU A 65 -0.55 9.87 -5.00
C LEU A 65 -1.96 10.26 -4.53
N ASP A 66 -2.93 10.18 -5.44
CA ASP A 66 -4.36 10.31 -5.14
C ASP A 66 -5.02 8.92 -5.13
N ALA A 67 -4.94 8.24 -3.99
CA ALA A 67 -5.53 6.91 -3.84
C ALA A 67 -7.06 6.92 -3.98
N ASP A 68 -7.74 8.01 -3.62
CA ASP A 68 -9.19 8.13 -3.81
C ASP A 68 -9.56 8.14 -5.29
N ALA A 69 -8.81 8.89 -6.11
CA ALA A 69 -9.00 8.90 -7.56
C ALA A 69 -8.73 7.52 -8.17
N ALA A 70 -7.64 6.86 -7.78
CA ALA A 70 -7.31 5.51 -8.26
C ALA A 70 -8.37 4.46 -7.86
N ILE A 71 -8.97 4.57 -6.68
CA ILE A 71 -10.08 3.71 -6.25
C ILE A 71 -11.32 3.97 -7.11
N LYS A 72 -11.71 5.23 -7.29
CA LYS A 72 -12.90 5.60 -8.07
C LYS A 72 -12.80 5.23 -9.55
N GLU A 73 -11.59 5.24 -10.10
CA GLU A 73 -11.34 4.81 -11.47
C GLU A 73 -11.67 3.32 -11.67
N LYS A 74 -11.30 2.46 -10.72
CA LYS A 74 -11.62 1.02 -10.79
C LYS A 74 -13.01 0.67 -10.24
N TYR A 75 -13.45 1.37 -9.21
CA TYR A 75 -14.67 1.10 -8.46
C TYR A 75 -15.40 2.42 -8.17
N SER A 76 -16.23 2.87 -9.10
CA SER A 76 -16.91 4.18 -9.04
C SER A 76 -17.80 4.43 -7.81
N LYS A 77 -18.21 3.35 -7.12
CA LYS A 77 -19.02 3.41 -5.89
C LYS A 77 -18.18 3.43 -4.60
N LEU A 78 -16.88 3.17 -4.69
CA LEU A 78 -15.97 3.13 -3.56
C LEU A 78 -15.11 4.39 -3.52
N SER A 79 -14.53 4.64 -2.35
CA SER A 79 -13.67 5.79 -2.09
C SER A 79 -12.52 5.39 -1.17
N ILE A 80 -11.66 6.35 -0.86
CA ILE A 80 -10.61 6.18 0.15
C ILE A 80 -11.12 5.71 1.52
N ASN A 81 -12.39 5.96 1.85
CA ASN A 81 -13.00 5.51 3.10
C ASN A 81 -13.28 3.99 3.11
N ASN A 82 -13.26 3.35 1.95
CA ASN A 82 -13.47 1.91 1.79
C ASN A 82 -12.14 1.12 1.78
N LEU A 83 -11.02 1.79 2.05
CA LEU A 83 -9.70 1.17 2.08
C LEU A 83 -9.57 0.24 3.30
N LYS A 84 -9.29 -1.04 3.05
CA LYS A 84 -9.11 -2.08 4.07
C LYS A 84 -7.64 -2.44 4.30
N SER A 85 -6.79 -2.30 3.28
CA SER A 85 -5.33 -2.40 3.42
C SER A 85 -4.60 -1.63 2.33
N ALA A 86 -3.37 -1.21 2.63
CA ALA A 86 -2.46 -0.59 1.69
C ALA A 86 -1.01 -0.95 2.05
N LYS A 87 -0.30 -1.60 1.14
CA LYS A 87 1.09 -2.01 1.35
C LYS A 87 1.94 -1.68 0.14
N LEU A 88 3.22 -1.43 0.35
CA LEU A 88 4.19 -1.34 -0.73
C LEU A 88 4.62 -2.76 -1.12
N THR A 89 4.35 -3.16 -2.36
CA THR A 89 4.68 -4.51 -2.87
C THR A 89 5.87 -4.51 -3.80
N GLY A 90 6.27 -3.35 -4.32
CA GLY A 90 7.48 -3.20 -5.13
C GLY A 90 8.02 -1.79 -5.05
N PHE A 91 9.34 -1.67 -5.13
CA PHE A 91 10.00 -0.39 -5.32
C PHE A 91 11.30 -0.62 -6.09
N SER A 92 11.47 0.08 -7.20
CA SER A 92 12.76 0.17 -7.89
C SER A 92 13.21 1.60 -8.12
N ILE A 93 14.52 1.78 -8.21
CA ILE A 93 15.19 3.00 -8.67
C ILE A 93 15.89 2.64 -9.98
N ASP A 94 15.43 3.21 -11.09
CA ASP A 94 16.01 2.97 -12.40
C ASP A 94 16.90 4.14 -12.81
N TYR A 95 18.09 3.83 -13.33
CA TYR A 95 19.03 4.79 -13.86
C TYR A 95 18.50 5.39 -15.17
N LEU A 96 18.59 6.72 -15.30
CA LEU A 96 18.35 7.40 -16.58
C LEU A 96 19.66 7.97 -17.15
N SER A 97 20.33 8.82 -16.38
CA SER A 97 21.55 9.50 -16.80
C SER A 97 22.36 10.02 -15.62
N SER A 98 23.58 10.45 -15.88
CA SER A 98 24.45 11.13 -14.92
C SER A 98 25.26 12.23 -15.58
N LYS A 99 25.73 13.18 -14.76
CA LYS A 99 26.56 14.30 -15.23
C LYS A 99 28.01 13.90 -15.43
N LEU A 100 28.54 13.03 -14.57
CA LEU A 100 29.95 12.61 -14.56
C LEU A 100 30.15 11.13 -14.92
N GLY A 101 29.10 10.46 -15.39
CA GLY A 101 29.17 9.09 -15.92
C GLY A 101 29.02 8.00 -14.87
N ASN A 102 28.81 8.33 -13.59
CA ASN A 102 28.54 7.32 -12.58
C ASN A 102 27.14 6.70 -12.79
N LYS A 103 26.98 5.49 -12.24
CA LYS A 103 25.76 4.68 -12.32
C LYS A 103 25.35 4.24 -10.91
N LEU A 104 24.27 3.47 -10.79
CA LEU A 104 23.69 3.12 -9.49
C LEU A 104 24.55 2.19 -8.62
N ASN A 105 25.60 1.57 -9.16
CA ASN A 105 26.52 0.72 -8.40
C ASN A 105 27.42 1.52 -7.44
N ILE A 106 27.42 2.87 -7.51
CA ILE A 106 28.05 3.71 -6.48
C ILE A 106 27.22 3.77 -5.19
N ILE A 107 25.99 3.25 -5.22
CA ILE A 107 25.06 3.13 -4.09
C ILE A 107 25.17 1.71 -3.55
N SER A 108 25.73 1.55 -2.36
CA SER A 108 25.83 0.25 -1.70
C SER A 108 24.55 -0.08 -0.95
N GLY A 109 23.81 0.92 -0.45
CA GLY A 109 22.55 0.67 0.24
C GLY A 109 21.60 1.85 0.15
N ALA A 110 20.32 1.57 0.34
CA ALA A 110 19.29 2.59 0.42
C ALA A 110 18.20 2.18 1.42
N LYS A 111 17.63 3.18 2.09
CA LYS A 111 16.40 3.04 2.87
C LYS A 111 15.40 4.06 2.35
N VAL A 112 14.14 3.65 2.33
CA VAL A 112 13.05 4.50 1.85
C VAL A 112 12.01 4.58 2.94
N TYR A 113 11.65 5.81 3.27
CA TYR A 113 10.62 6.12 4.23
C TYR A 113 9.44 6.78 3.50
N LEU A 114 8.24 6.50 3.99
CA LEU A 114 7.03 7.23 3.60
C LEU A 114 6.67 8.21 4.71
N LYS A 115 6.28 9.41 4.32
CA LYS A 115 5.83 10.48 5.23
C LYS A 115 4.48 11.02 4.76
N ALA A 116 3.65 11.39 5.73
CA ALA A 116 2.39 12.08 5.53
C ALA A 116 2.17 13.09 6.68
N PRO A 117 1.28 14.09 6.53
CA PRO A 117 1.06 15.10 7.55
C PRO A 117 0.56 14.47 8.84
N ASN A 118 1.12 14.91 9.98
CA ASN A 118 0.74 14.46 11.32
C ASN A 118 0.96 12.96 11.59
N LEU A 119 1.70 12.26 10.73
CA LEU A 119 2.11 10.88 10.95
C LEU A 119 3.64 10.81 11.11
N PRO A 120 4.16 9.88 11.93
CA PRO A 120 5.59 9.60 11.97
C PRO A 120 6.06 9.07 10.61
N GLU A 121 7.35 9.10 10.35
CA GLU A 121 7.90 8.47 9.16
C GLU A 121 7.90 6.95 9.33
N VAL A 122 7.53 6.21 8.28
CA VAL A 122 7.54 4.74 8.29
C VAL A 122 8.53 4.23 7.26
N LEU A 123 9.40 3.30 7.68
CA LEU A 123 10.31 2.60 6.77
C LEU A 123 9.50 1.65 5.88
N ILE A 124 9.59 1.84 4.56
CA ILE A 124 8.82 1.06 3.58
C ILE A 124 9.68 0.17 2.70
N GLY A 125 11.00 0.38 2.67
CA GLY A 125 11.90 -0.51 1.94
C GLY A 125 13.37 -0.26 2.23
N THR A 126 14.17 -1.31 2.03
CA THR A 126 15.63 -1.25 2.20
C THR A 126 16.34 -2.10 1.15
N VAL A 127 17.60 -1.77 0.88
CA VAL A 127 18.51 -2.58 0.09
C VAL A 127 19.91 -2.39 0.63
N GLU A 128 20.67 -3.47 0.69
CA GLU A 128 22.07 -3.47 1.09
C GLU A 128 22.91 -4.20 0.05
N ASN A 129 24.19 -3.85 0.00
CA ASN A 129 25.19 -4.41 -0.90
C ASN A 129 24.77 -4.40 -2.37
N ASN A 130 24.09 -3.34 -2.82
CA ASN A 130 23.77 -3.19 -4.24
C ASN A 130 25.05 -3.09 -5.07
N THR A 131 25.08 -3.84 -6.17
CA THR A 131 26.15 -3.83 -7.17
C THR A 131 25.62 -3.56 -8.58
N ASN A 132 24.29 -3.47 -8.74
CA ASN A 132 23.67 -3.31 -10.04
C ASN A 132 23.79 -1.84 -10.51
N PRO A 133 24.36 -1.58 -11.70
CA PRO A 133 24.53 -0.23 -12.22
C PRO A 133 23.25 0.38 -12.81
N ALA A 134 22.26 -0.44 -13.20
CA ALA A 134 21.09 0.01 -13.95
C ALA A 134 19.84 0.18 -13.09
N THR A 135 19.62 -0.74 -12.15
CA THR A 135 18.42 -0.74 -11.30
C THR A 135 18.75 -1.17 -9.89
N ILE A 136 18.22 -0.44 -8.90
CA ILE A 136 18.21 -0.86 -7.50
C ILE A 136 16.79 -1.32 -7.16
N THR A 137 16.63 -2.59 -6.80
CA THR A 137 15.36 -3.15 -6.33
C THR A 137 15.41 -3.24 -4.82
N LEU A 138 14.41 -2.67 -4.15
CA LEU A 138 14.35 -2.67 -2.70
C LEU A 138 13.54 -3.86 -2.19
N ASN A 139 13.98 -4.39 -1.05
CA ASN A 139 13.19 -5.28 -0.22
C ASN A 139 12.15 -4.43 0.50
N THR A 140 10.87 -4.62 0.19
CA THR A 140 9.79 -3.89 0.82
C THR A 140 9.61 -4.34 2.27
N ALA A 141 9.26 -3.40 3.15
CA ALA A 141 8.88 -3.70 4.53
C ALA A 141 7.40 -4.08 4.58
N ASP A 142 7.03 -4.98 5.49
CA ASP A 142 5.63 -5.29 5.77
C ASP A 142 5.01 -4.20 6.66
N ALA A 143 4.80 -3.02 6.08
CA ALA A 143 4.19 -1.87 6.72
C ALA A 143 2.78 -1.64 6.20
N GLU A 144 1.84 -1.37 7.10
CA GLU A 144 0.48 -0.95 6.78
C GLU A 144 0.44 0.56 6.53
N LEU A 145 -0.02 0.98 5.35
CA LEU A 145 0.13 2.34 4.82
C LEU A 145 -1.20 3.05 4.61
N ILE A 146 -2.33 2.49 5.09
CA ILE A 146 -3.68 3.06 4.93
C ILE A 146 -3.70 4.55 5.28
N ASP A 147 -3.23 4.92 6.47
CA ASP A 147 -3.35 6.29 6.95
C ASP A 147 -2.42 7.26 6.21
N TYR A 148 -1.32 6.76 5.64
CA TYR A 148 -0.43 7.56 4.80
C TYR A 148 -1.04 7.82 3.42
N LEU A 149 -1.72 6.82 2.85
CA LEU A 149 -2.34 6.92 1.53
C LEU A 149 -3.70 7.63 1.54
N LYS A 150 -4.32 7.79 2.72
CA LYS A 150 -5.50 8.67 2.90
C LYS A 150 -5.18 10.13 2.63
N SER A 151 -3.94 10.55 2.89
CA SER A 151 -3.47 11.90 2.59
C SER A 151 -3.03 12.02 1.14
N LYS A 152 -3.39 13.12 0.48
CA LYS A 152 -2.84 13.51 -0.83
C LYS A 152 -1.45 14.15 -0.74
N GLN A 153 -0.99 14.46 0.47
CA GLN A 153 0.28 15.12 0.76
C GLN A 153 1.32 14.11 1.27
N ASN A 154 1.46 12.99 0.54
CA ASN A 154 2.46 11.97 0.86
C ASN A 154 3.79 12.26 0.14
N SER A 155 4.90 11.96 0.83
CA SER A 155 6.26 12.13 0.31
C SER A 155 7.14 10.93 0.66
N LEU A 156 8.12 10.68 -0.19
CA LEU A 156 9.20 9.74 0.08
C LEU A 156 10.39 10.47 0.68
N ILE A 157 11.13 9.76 1.53
CA ILE A 157 12.44 10.18 1.98
C ILE A 157 13.43 9.07 1.70
N LEU A 158 14.48 9.42 0.96
CA LEU A 158 15.56 8.51 0.60
C LEU A 158 16.75 8.71 1.54
N GLU A 159 17.22 7.62 2.10
CA GLU A 159 18.50 7.55 2.77
C GLU A 159 19.43 6.65 1.97
N ILE A 160 20.63 7.13 1.66
CA ILE A 160 21.56 6.47 0.74
C ILE A 160 22.88 6.21 1.44
N LYS A 161 23.40 5.01 1.26
CA LYS A 161 24.76 4.63 1.64
C LYS A 161 25.62 4.46 0.39
N GLY A 162 26.75 5.17 0.35
CA GLY A 162 27.72 5.08 -0.75
C GLY A 162 28.53 3.78 -0.73
N ALA A 163 28.94 3.29 -1.89
CA ALA A 163 29.91 2.19 -2.03
C ALA A 163 31.35 2.71 -2.10
N GLN A 164 31.53 3.95 -2.57
CA GLN A 164 32.81 4.59 -2.79
C GLN A 164 32.68 6.11 -2.71
N THR A 165 33.81 6.81 -2.62
CA THR A 165 33.81 8.27 -2.70
C THR A 165 33.57 8.70 -4.14
N SER A 166 32.46 9.38 -4.40
CA SER A 166 32.09 9.88 -5.72
C SER A 166 31.20 11.11 -5.58
N VAL A 167 31.30 12.00 -6.54
CA VAL A 167 30.41 13.15 -6.69
C VAL A 167 29.83 13.07 -8.09
N ASP A 168 28.51 13.13 -8.21
CA ASP A 168 27.75 13.15 -9.46
C ASP A 168 26.35 13.73 -9.22
N GLU A 169 25.61 13.95 -10.29
CA GLU A 169 24.18 14.21 -10.26
C GLU A 169 23.49 13.11 -11.07
N LEU A 170 22.75 12.25 -10.39
CA LEU A 170 22.07 11.11 -11.01
C LEU A 170 20.62 11.48 -11.30
N LYS A 171 20.18 11.28 -12.54
CA LYS A 171 18.76 11.27 -12.89
C LYS A 171 18.24 9.85 -12.81
N VAL A 172 17.17 9.65 -12.06
CA VAL A 172 16.58 8.34 -11.78
C VAL A 172 15.07 8.38 -11.86
N ASN A 173 14.48 7.21 -12.11
CA ASN A 173 13.06 6.98 -11.95
C ASN A 173 12.81 6.16 -10.68
N LEU A 174 12.04 6.73 -9.74
CA LEU A 174 11.51 6.01 -8.58
C LEU A 174 10.19 5.35 -8.98
N LYS A 175 10.08 4.05 -8.76
CA LYS A 175 8.91 3.25 -9.16
C LYS A 175 8.32 2.48 -7.99
N PRO A 176 7.62 3.15 -7.07
CA PRO A 176 6.84 2.46 -6.05
C PRO A 176 5.61 1.79 -6.68
N VAL A 177 5.24 0.63 -6.14
CA VAL A 177 4.02 -0.09 -6.46
C VAL A 177 3.27 -0.33 -5.16
N PHE A 178 2.12 0.32 -5.01
CA PHE A 178 1.25 0.15 -3.86
C PHE A 178 0.16 -0.86 -4.20
N LYS A 179 0.03 -1.91 -3.40
CA LYS A 179 -1.12 -2.81 -3.43
C LYS A 179 -2.12 -2.34 -2.39
N ILE A 180 -3.34 -2.06 -2.83
CA ILE A 180 -4.44 -1.66 -1.96
C ILE A 180 -5.60 -2.63 -2.05
N SER A 181 -6.32 -2.82 -0.95
CA SER A 181 -7.54 -3.62 -0.91
C SER A 181 -8.71 -2.76 -0.46
N VAL A 182 -9.83 -2.84 -1.16
CA VAL A 182 -11.05 -2.09 -0.84
C VAL A 182 -12.21 -3.04 -0.56
N GLY A 183 -13.10 -2.67 0.35
CA GLY A 183 -14.29 -3.43 0.69
C GLY A 183 -15.40 -2.52 1.22
N LEU A 184 -16.65 -2.99 1.15
CA LEU A 184 -17.79 -2.27 1.70
C LEU A 184 -17.77 -2.25 3.23
#